data_AF-A0A6F9WVY8-F1
#
_entry.id   AF-A0A6F9WVY8-F1
#
_cell.length_a   1.000
_cell.length_b   1.000
_cell.length_c   1.000
_cell.angle_alpha   90.00
_cell.angle_beta   90.00
_cell.angle_gamma   90.00
#
_symmetry.space_group_name_H-M   'P 1'
#
loop_
_entity.id
_entity.type
_entity.pdbx_description
1 polymer ?
#
loop_
_entity_poly.entity_id
_entity_poly.type
_entity_poly.pdbx_seq_one_letter_code
_entity_poly.pdbx_strand_id
1 'polypeptide(L)'
;MIDRKARDILAESYRHLITGQITNDEFEDRLKFSKDIAIHEIYYRGAWPLYDDLHEHKLTEADGYAIPEESKSVAARFILFLKTDLEYEWPRKSGIKAFVWALFGVFTLGVIAIIRKIIAATGEKGDKDVWPFYRRSDYEAALEAPPYLRGK
;
A
#
# COMPACT_ATOMS: atom_id res chain seq x y z
N MET A 1 -7.82 -13.74 -2.14
CA MET A 1 -7.42 -14.51 -3.32
C MET A 1 -6.29 -13.76 -3.96
N ILE A 2 -5.11 -14.34 -3.87
CA ILE A 2 -3.88 -13.81 -4.44
C ILE A 2 -3.95 -13.78 -5.97
N ASP A 3 -3.64 -12.62 -6.54
CA ASP A 3 -3.43 -12.47 -7.98
C ASP A 3 -1.94 -12.31 -8.25
N ARG A 4 -1.29 -13.45 -8.50
CA ARG A 4 0.18 -13.53 -8.60
C ARG A 4 0.73 -12.58 -9.67
N LYS A 5 0.08 -12.56 -10.84
CA LYS A 5 0.49 -11.77 -12.00
C LYS A 5 0.32 -10.27 -11.74
N ALA A 6 -0.82 -9.86 -11.17
CA ALA A 6 -1.05 -8.45 -10.89
C ALA A 6 -0.15 -7.93 -9.77
N ARG A 7 0.16 -8.74 -8.76
CA ARG A 7 1.17 -8.40 -7.73
C ARG A 7 2.58 -8.25 -8.31
N ASP A 8 2.97 -9.11 -9.25
CA ASP A 8 4.28 -9.02 -9.91
C ASP A 8 4.41 -7.74 -10.75
N ILE A 9 3.35 -7.40 -11.50
CA ILE A 9 3.27 -6.14 -12.25
C ILE A 9 3.38 -4.95 -11.30
N LEU A 10 2.61 -4.95 -10.20
CA LEU A 10 2.67 -3.86 -9.23
C LEU A 10 4.05 -3.76 -8.58
N ALA A 11 4.68 -4.88 -8.21
CA ALA A 11 6.01 -4.87 -7.59
C ALA A 11 7.08 -4.27 -8.51
N GLU A 12 7.06 -4.64 -9.79
CA GLU A 12 7.98 -4.13 -10.80
C GLU A 12 7.71 -2.65 -11.12
N SER A 13 6.46 -2.30 -11.42
CA SER A 13 6.08 -0.91 -11.72
C SER A 13 6.37 0.01 -10.54
N TYR A 14 6.08 -0.42 -9.31
CA TYR A 14 6.36 0.35 -8.11
C TYR A 14 7.86 0.58 -7.92
N ARG A 15 8.69 -0.44 -8.17
CA ARG A 15 10.15 -0.30 -8.17
C ARG A 15 10.63 0.74 -9.19
N HIS A 16 10.09 0.71 -10.41
CA HIS A 16 10.45 1.67 -11.45
C HIS A 16 10.00 3.09 -11.09
N LEU A 17 8.80 3.24 -10.51
CA LEU A 17 8.27 4.52 -10.05
C LEU A 17 9.17 5.14 -8.97
N ILE A 18 9.46 4.42 -7.90
CA ILE A 18 10.24 4.94 -6.76
C ILE A 18 11.72 5.21 -7.10
N THR A 19 12.20 4.67 -8.22
CA THR A 19 13.56 4.93 -8.73
C THR A 19 13.58 5.99 -9.82
N GLY A 20 12.43 6.61 -10.14
CA GLY A 20 12.29 7.64 -11.17
C GLY A 20 12.56 7.11 -12.58
N GLN A 21 12.44 5.80 -12.81
CA GLN A 21 12.64 5.22 -14.14
C GLN A 21 11.44 5.46 -15.05
N ILE A 22 10.24 5.53 -14.47
CA ILE A 22 8.97 5.76 -15.16
C ILE A 22 8.23 6.94 -14.52
N THR A 23 7.28 7.50 -15.25
CA THR A 23 6.39 8.56 -14.75
C THR A 23 5.25 7.98 -13.88
N ASN A 24 4.56 8.84 -13.14
CA ASN A 24 3.30 8.51 -12.45
C ASN A 24 2.25 7.97 -13.45
N ASP A 25 2.07 8.61 -14.61
CA ASP A 25 1.10 8.16 -15.62
C ASP A 25 1.48 6.79 -16.20
N GLU A 26 2.76 6.59 -16.57
CA GLU A 26 3.26 5.28 -17.02
C GLU A 26 3.11 4.19 -15.95
N PHE A 27 3.20 4.55 -14.67
CA PHE A 27 2.94 3.64 -13.57
C PHE A 27 1.48 3.23 -13.53
N GLU A 28 0.54 4.17 -13.61
CA GLU A 28 -0.91 3.89 -13.59
C GLU A 28 -1.36 3.08 -14.80
N ASP A 29 -0.87 3.42 -16.00
CA ASP A 29 -1.17 2.70 -17.25
C ASP A 29 -0.78 1.23 -17.23
N ARG A 30 0.23 0.87 -16.43
CA ARG A 30 0.67 -0.53 -16.28
C ARG A 30 -0.21 -1.33 -15.34
N LEU A 31 -0.94 -0.67 -14.44
CA LEU A 31 -1.76 -1.35 -13.45
C LEU A 31 -2.97 -2.00 -14.12
N LYS A 32 -3.27 -3.23 -13.66
CA LYS A 32 -4.42 -3.99 -14.14
C LYS A 32 -5.40 -4.17 -13.01
N PHE A 33 -6.69 -4.13 -13.35
CA PHE A 33 -7.74 -4.47 -12.41
C PHE A 33 -7.50 -5.87 -11.82
N SER A 34 -7.54 -5.97 -10.50
CA SER A 34 -7.45 -7.22 -9.76
C SER A 34 -8.43 -7.26 -8.61
N LYS A 35 -8.83 -8.47 -8.18
CA LYS A 35 -9.64 -8.68 -6.97
C LYS A 35 -8.77 -8.85 -5.72
N ASP A 36 -7.45 -8.91 -5.88
CA ASP A 36 -6.52 -9.03 -4.76
C ASP A 36 -6.48 -7.74 -3.95
N ILE A 37 -6.86 -7.84 -2.68
CA ILE A 37 -6.97 -6.70 -1.77
C ILE A 37 -5.59 -6.06 -1.53
N ALA A 38 -4.51 -6.85 -1.53
CA ALA A 38 -3.15 -6.34 -1.37
C ALA A 38 -2.83 -5.25 -2.38
N ILE A 39 -3.23 -5.46 -3.64
CA ILE A 39 -2.94 -4.58 -4.75
C ILE A 39 -3.61 -3.22 -4.53
N HIS A 40 -4.89 -3.23 -4.16
CA HIS A 40 -5.63 -2.00 -3.87
C HIS A 40 -5.05 -1.24 -2.69
N GLU A 41 -4.78 -1.92 -1.58
CA GLU A 41 -4.33 -1.24 -0.36
C GLU A 41 -2.90 -0.71 -0.50
N ILE A 42 -2.00 -1.44 -1.19
CA ILE A 42 -0.64 -0.97 -1.47
C ILE A 42 -0.64 0.16 -2.51
N TYR A 43 -1.50 0.10 -3.53
CA TYR A 43 -1.69 1.23 -4.44
C TYR A 43 -2.13 2.49 -3.70
N TYR A 44 -3.29 2.45 -3.02
CA TYR A 44 -3.89 3.64 -2.44
C TYR A 44 -3.12 4.21 -1.23
N ARG A 45 -2.42 3.37 -0.47
CA ARG A 45 -1.70 3.81 0.73
C ARG A 45 -0.19 3.89 0.57
N GLY A 46 0.35 3.25 -0.47
CA GLY A 46 1.79 3.14 -0.69
C GLY A 46 2.28 3.84 -1.94
N ALA A 47 1.51 3.83 -3.04
CA ALA A 47 1.91 4.43 -4.31
C ALA A 47 1.28 5.80 -4.55
N TRP A 48 -0.04 5.87 -4.50
CA TRP A 48 -0.77 7.10 -4.81
C TRP A 48 -0.34 8.31 -3.96
N PRO A 49 0.00 8.19 -2.66
CA PRO A 49 0.50 9.33 -1.88
C PRO A 49 1.88 9.86 -2.28
N LEU A 50 2.60 9.20 -3.20
CA LEU A 50 3.96 9.58 -3.62
C LEU A 50 3.96 10.62 -4.74
N TYR A 51 2.84 10.83 -5.43
CA TYR A 51 2.73 11.74 -6.58
C TYR A 51 1.41 12.51 -6.52
N ASP A 52 1.28 13.51 -7.39
CA ASP A 52 0.01 14.18 -7.66
C ASP A 52 -0.56 13.79 -9.03
N ASP A 53 -1.88 13.91 -9.17
CA ASP A 53 -2.61 13.57 -10.40
C ASP A 53 -2.74 14.77 -11.37
N LEU A 54 -2.02 15.88 -11.15
CA LEU A 54 -2.20 17.11 -11.94
C LEU A 54 -1.39 17.11 -13.23
N HIS A 55 -0.26 16.40 -13.26
CA HIS A 55 0.58 16.28 -14.45
C HIS A 55 1.53 15.08 -14.37
N GLU A 56 2.00 14.66 -15.54
CA GLU A 56 2.98 13.61 -15.68
C GLU A 56 4.37 14.06 -15.22
N HIS A 57 5.00 13.31 -14.31
CA HIS A 57 6.34 13.57 -13.79
C HIS A 57 7.01 12.31 -13.23
N LYS A 58 8.32 12.36 -12.98
CA LYS A 58 9.06 11.27 -12.33
C LYS A 58 9.36 11.61 -10.87
N LEU A 59 9.52 10.58 -10.04
CA LEU A 59 9.89 10.76 -8.63
C LEU A 59 11.40 11.02 -8.48
N THR A 60 11.85 12.18 -8.95
CA THR A 60 13.25 12.60 -8.95
C THR A 60 13.44 13.96 -8.29
N GLU A 61 14.67 14.23 -7.85
CA GLU A 61 15.05 15.56 -7.32
C GLU A 61 14.89 16.67 -8.37
N ALA A 62 15.14 16.34 -9.64
CA ALA A 62 15.04 17.29 -10.75
C ALA A 62 13.61 17.79 -10.97
N ASP A 63 12.62 16.91 -10.75
CA ASP A 63 11.20 17.23 -10.89
C ASP A 63 10.59 17.74 -9.58
N GLY A 64 11.32 17.70 -8.46
CA GLY A 64 10.83 18.13 -7.14
C GLY A 64 9.98 17.08 -6.39
N TYR A 65 10.00 15.82 -6.86
CA TYR A 65 9.18 14.72 -6.34
C TYR A 65 10.03 13.57 -5.76
N ALA A 66 11.25 13.86 -5.33
CA ALA A 66 12.13 12.83 -4.78
C ALA A 66 11.55 12.20 -3.52
N ILE A 67 11.64 10.87 -3.44
CA ILE A 67 11.24 10.13 -2.25
C ILE A 67 12.33 10.26 -1.18
N PRO A 68 11.98 10.65 0.06
CA PRO A 68 12.91 10.70 1.18
C PRO A 68 13.59 9.34 1.43
N GLU A 69 14.85 9.36 1.88
CA GLU A 69 15.65 8.14 2.07
C GLU A 69 14.99 7.17 3.06
N GLU A 70 14.38 7.69 4.14
CA GLU A 70 13.65 6.91 5.14
C GLU A 70 12.47 6.12 4.54
N SER A 71 11.80 6.69 3.54
CA SER A 71 10.64 6.12 2.87
C SER A 71 11.01 4.99 1.91
N LYS A 72 12.26 4.93 1.44
CA LYS A 72 12.75 3.84 0.57
C LYS A 72 12.67 2.48 1.27
N SER A 73 12.93 2.44 2.58
CA SER A 73 12.80 1.21 3.38
C SER A 73 11.36 0.68 3.43
N VAL A 74 10.39 1.61 3.50
CA VAL A 74 8.97 1.31 3.49
C VAL A 74 8.54 0.83 2.11
N ALA A 75 8.98 1.52 1.05
CA ALA A 75 8.74 1.13 -0.33
C ALA A 75 9.30 -0.28 -0.66
N ALA A 76 10.52 -0.58 -0.21
CA ALA A 76 11.13 -1.91 -0.38
C ALA A 76 10.32 -3.02 0.30
N ARG A 77 9.72 -2.74 1.46
CA ARG A 77 8.85 -3.68 2.16
C ARG A 77 7.57 -3.98 1.39
N PHE A 78 7.02 -3.01 0.66
CA PHE A 78 5.83 -3.23 -0.17
C PHE A 78 6.15 -4.18 -1.32
N ILE A 79 7.28 -3.95 -1.99
CA ILE A 79 7.80 -4.84 -3.03
C ILE A 79 8.01 -6.25 -2.45
N LEU A 80 8.63 -6.34 -1.27
CA LEU A 80 8.86 -7.61 -0.59
C LEU A 80 7.56 -8.38 -0.36
N PHE A 81 6.55 -7.73 0.23
CA PHE A 81 5.25 -8.34 0.48
C PHE A 81 4.55 -8.77 -0.82
N LEU A 82 4.55 -7.90 -1.82
CA LEU A 82 3.95 -8.20 -3.11
C LEU A 82 4.58 -9.44 -3.73
N LYS A 83 5.85 -9.73 -3.51
CA LYS A 83 6.54 -10.93 -4.00
C LYS A 83 6.33 -12.19 -3.15
N THR A 84 5.57 -12.10 -2.05
CA THR A 84 5.14 -13.27 -1.27
C THR A 84 3.79 -13.82 -1.73
N ASP A 85 3.51 -15.08 -1.39
CA ASP A 85 2.20 -15.74 -1.55
C ASP A 85 1.33 -15.61 -0.28
N LEU A 86 1.52 -14.55 0.52
CA LEU A 86 0.69 -14.28 1.69
C LEU A 86 -0.61 -13.57 1.30
N GLU A 87 -1.74 -14.01 1.86
CA GLU A 87 -3.01 -13.28 1.72
C GLU A 87 -2.96 -11.96 2.52
N TYR A 88 -3.68 -10.94 2.06
CA TYR A 88 -3.75 -9.67 2.78
C TYR A 88 -4.78 -9.77 3.91
N GLU A 89 -4.32 -9.69 5.16
CA GLU A 89 -5.15 -9.96 6.34
C GLU A 89 -5.66 -8.70 7.04
N TRP A 90 -5.16 -7.52 6.69
CA TRP A 90 -5.61 -6.28 7.33
C TRP A 90 -7.07 -5.97 6.99
N PRO A 91 -7.86 -5.46 7.95
CA PRO A 91 -9.26 -5.11 7.70
C PRO A 91 -9.35 -3.99 6.68
N ARG A 92 -10.15 -4.22 5.63
CA ARG A 92 -10.45 -3.22 4.61
C ARG A 92 -11.08 -1.99 5.28
N LYS A 93 -10.51 -0.80 5.09
CA LYS A 93 -11.06 0.44 5.68
C LYS A 93 -12.21 1.05 4.88
N SER A 94 -12.62 0.49 3.75
CA SER A 94 -13.64 1.10 2.89
C SER A 94 -14.70 0.13 2.35
N GLY A 95 -15.95 0.51 2.58
CA GLY A 95 -17.16 0.03 1.93
C GLY A 95 -18.29 1.02 2.23
N ILE A 96 -19.42 0.97 1.53
CA ILE A 96 -20.64 1.82 1.67
C ILE A 96 -21.00 2.15 3.13
N LYS A 97 -20.69 1.26 4.07
CA LYS A 97 -20.80 1.48 5.52
C LYS A 97 -20.04 2.71 6.01
N ALA A 98 -18.82 2.99 5.55
CA ALA A 98 -18.05 4.16 5.95
C ALA A 98 -18.74 5.48 5.58
N PHE A 99 -19.38 5.54 4.42
CA PHE A 99 -20.19 6.67 3.96
C PHE A 99 -21.49 6.82 4.77
N VAL A 100 -22.23 5.72 4.99
CA VAL A 100 -23.43 5.72 5.86
C VAL A 100 -23.09 6.18 7.27
N TRP A 101 -21.97 5.71 7.83
CA TRP A 101 -21.50 6.15 9.15
C TRP A 101 -21.02 7.59 9.17
N ALA A 102 -20.45 8.12 8.08
CA ALA A 102 -20.09 9.54 7.99
C ALA A 102 -21.34 10.42 8.06
N LEU A 103 -22.41 10.04 7.35
CA LEU A 103 -23.71 10.69 7.47
C LEU A 103 -24.26 10.64 8.91
N PHE A 104 -24.26 9.47 9.57
CA PHE A 104 -24.67 9.37 10.97
C PHE A 104 -23.79 10.15 11.95
N GLY A 105 -22.49 10.31 11.66
CA GLY A 105 -21.57 11.11 12.46
C GLY A 105 -21.93 12.59 12.49
N VAL A 106 -22.44 13.13 11.37
CA VAL A 106 -22.97 14.50 11.28
C VAL A 106 -24.22 14.66 12.15
N PHE A 107 -25.15 13.69 12.11
CA PHE A 107 -26.37 13.72 12.92
C PHE A 107 -26.13 13.50 14.42
N THR A 108 -24.98 12.95 14.82
CA THR A 108 -24.66 12.63 16.22
C THR A 108 -23.54 13.48 16.81
N LEU A 109 -23.25 14.64 16.20
CA LEU A 109 -22.24 15.60 16.65
C LEU A 109 -20.88 14.94 16.96
N GLY A 110 -20.47 13.94 16.19
CA GLY A 110 -19.16 13.30 16.30
C GLY A 110 -18.97 12.27 17.43
N VAL A 111 -19.96 12.03 18.30
CA VAL A 111 -19.86 11.02 19.39
C VAL A 111 -19.62 9.60 18.84
N ILE A 112 -20.30 9.27 17.74
CA ILE A 112 -20.13 7.99 17.04
C ILE A 112 -18.73 7.85 16.42
N ALA A 113 -18.08 8.94 16.02
CA ALA A 113 -16.72 8.89 15.48
C ALA A 113 -15.68 8.54 16.56
N ILE A 114 -15.88 9.01 17.80
CA ILE A 114 -15.03 8.66 18.95
C ILE A 114 -15.18 7.18 19.30
N ILE A 115 -16.40 6.66 19.34
CA ILE A 115 -16.69 5.23 19.58
C ILE A 115 -16.06 4.36 18.48
N ARG A 116 -16.11 4.79 17.21
CA ARG A 116 -15.42 4.10 16.10
C ARG A 116 -13.92 4.04 16.29
N LYS A 117 -13.30 5.13 16.76
CA LYS A 117 -11.85 5.18 17.00
C LYS A 117 -11.44 4.20 18.11
N ILE A 118 -12.26 4.06 19.15
CA ILE A 118 -12.04 3.13 20.26
C ILE A 118 -12.23 1.67 19.82
N ILE A 119 -13.25 1.36 19.02
CA ILE A 119 -13.51 0.00 18.51
C ILE A 119 -12.45 -0.41 17.46
N ALA A 120 -12.03 0.50 16.60
CA ALA A 120 -10.95 0.24 15.64
C ALA A 120 -9.60 0.03 16.34
N ALA A 121 -9.34 0.76 17.43
CA ALA A 121 -8.12 0.60 18.23
C ALA A 121 -8.07 -0.72 19.01
N THR A 122 -9.22 -1.30 19.35
CA THR A 122 -9.30 -2.57 20.10
C THR A 122 -9.25 -3.82 19.22
N GLY A 123 -9.41 -3.70 17.91
CA GLY A 123 -9.52 -4.85 16.97
C GLY A 123 -8.29 -5.14 16.10
N GLU A 124 -7.36 -4.21 15.92
CA GLU A 124 -6.18 -4.40 15.06
C GLU A 124 -5.08 -5.17 15.82
N LYS A 125 -5.10 -6.51 15.74
CA LYS A 125 -4.06 -7.39 16.32
C LYS A 125 -2.77 -7.49 15.49
N GLY A 126 -2.74 -6.90 14.29
CA GLY A 126 -1.56 -6.91 13.42
C GLY A 126 -0.49 -5.91 13.87
N ASP A 127 0.79 -6.22 13.61
CA ASP A 127 1.91 -5.33 13.89
C ASP A 127 1.98 -4.22 12.82
N LYS A 128 1.66 -2.99 13.23
CA LYS A 128 1.57 -1.83 12.33
C LYS A 128 2.92 -1.43 11.76
N ASP A 129 4.01 -1.71 12.48
CA ASP A 129 5.35 -1.30 12.10
C ASP A 129 5.84 -2.09 10.89
N VAL A 130 5.22 -3.24 10.58
CA VAL A 130 5.59 -4.13 9.47
C VAL A 130 4.54 -4.17 8.36
N TRP A 131 3.52 -3.29 8.38
CA TRP A 131 2.55 -3.19 7.28
C TRP A 131 3.28 -3.09 5.93
N PRO A 132 2.87 -3.83 4.88
CA PRO A 132 1.61 -4.57 4.69
C PRO A 132 1.57 -5.98 5.30
N PHE A 133 2.64 -6.48 5.91
CA PHE A 133 2.61 -7.74 6.65
C PHE A 133 1.68 -7.60 7.86
N TYR A 134 0.98 -8.68 8.20
CA TYR A 134 0.11 -8.69 9.38
C TYR A 134 0.90 -9.04 10.65
N ARG A 135 1.89 -9.93 10.53
CA ARG A 135 2.77 -10.38 11.62
C ARG A 135 4.21 -10.04 11.30
N ARG A 136 4.99 -9.76 12.34
CA ARG A 136 6.43 -9.53 12.23
C ARG A 136 7.20 -10.77 11.75
N SER A 137 6.79 -11.96 12.19
CA SER A 137 7.39 -13.23 11.76
C SER A 137 7.33 -13.43 10.25
N ASP A 138 6.22 -13.04 9.62
CA ASP A 138 6.02 -13.19 8.17
C ASP A 138 6.94 -12.22 7.40
N TYR A 139 7.16 -11.03 7.95
CA TYR A 139 8.10 -10.05 7.41
C TYR A 139 9.56 -10.53 7.53
N GLU A 140 9.95 -11.02 8.71
CA GLU A 140 11.30 -11.54 8.96
C GLU A 140 11.61 -12.75 8.06
N ALA A 141 10.66 -13.68 7.91
CA ALA A 141 10.80 -14.81 7.00
C ALA A 141 10.95 -14.37 5.53
N ALA A 142 10.23 -13.33 5.11
CA ALA A 142 10.39 -12.78 3.76
C ALA A 142 11.77 -12.15 3.54
N LEU A 143 12.38 -11.54 4.57
CA LEU A 143 13.72 -10.95 4.49
C LEU A 143 14.84 -11.98 4.27
N GLU A 144 14.65 -13.24 4.67
CA GLU A 144 15.58 -14.34 4.35
C GLU A 144 15.61 -14.65 2.84
N ALA A 145 14.62 -14.13 2.11
CA ALA A 145 14.38 -14.42 0.71
C ALA A 145 14.15 -13.18 -0.17
N PRO A 146 15.08 -12.21 -0.18
CA PRO A 146 14.83 -10.94 -0.82
C PRO A 146 14.65 -11.11 -2.34
N PRO A 147 13.49 -10.71 -2.90
CA PRO A 147 13.26 -10.74 -4.33
C PRO A 147 14.21 -9.78 -5.03
N TYR A 148 14.56 -10.08 -6.28
CA TYR A 148 15.48 -9.29 -7.11
C TYR A 148 16.94 -9.17 -6.63
N LEU A 149 17.28 -9.72 -5.46
CA LEU A 149 18.66 -9.77 -4.93
C LEU A 149 19.21 -11.19 -4.83
N ARG A 150 18.33 -12.21 -4.87
CA ARG A 150 18.73 -13.60 -5.10
C ARG A 150 19.13 -13.74 -6.57
N GLY A 151 20.40 -13.52 -6.88
CA GLY A 151 20.94 -13.67 -8.23
C GLY A 151 20.58 -15.03 -8.85
N LYS A 152 19.54 -15.03 -9.69
CA LYS A 152 19.14 -16.08 -10.63
C LYS A 152 18.39 -15.42 -11.76
#